data_AF-A0A7X1PDL7-F1
#
_entry.id   AF-A0A7X1PDL7-F1
#
_cell.length_a   1.000
_cell.length_b   1.000
_cell.length_c   1.000
_cell.angle_alpha   90.00
_cell.angle_beta   90.00
_cell.angle_gamma   90.00
#
_symmetry.space_group_name_H-M   'P 1'
#
loop_
_entity.id
_entity.type
_entity.pdbx_description
1 polymer ?
#
loop_
_entity_poly.entity_id
_entity_poly.type
_entity_poly.pdbx_seq_one_letter_code
_entity_poly.pdbx_strand_id
1 'polypeptide(L)'
;MSQILVRDLSPETVDELKQRAKQNRRSLQAEVRAILEEAAREAERALQRQQRTDELRQLAAWSRQQHGPQTSDSVDLIREDRDR
;
A
#
# COMPACT_ATOMS: atom_id res chain seq x y z
N MET A 1 -19.41 -15.99 -8.54
CA MET A 1 -19.96 -14.63 -8.68
C MET A 1 -20.33 -14.15 -7.30
N SER A 2 -19.86 -12.96 -6.91
CA SER A 2 -20.18 -12.35 -5.61
C SER A 2 -20.94 -11.06 -5.88
N GLN A 3 -21.97 -10.78 -5.08
CA GLN A 3 -22.81 -9.59 -5.21
C GLN A 3 -22.81 -8.83 -3.89
N ILE A 4 -22.81 -7.49 -3.99
CA ILE A 4 -22.86 -6.58 -2.85
C ILE A 4 -23.99 -5.59 -3.11
N LEU A 5 -24.88 -5.42 -2.13
CA LEU A 5 -25.91 -4.39 -2.13
C LEU A 5 -25.48 -3.28 -1.18
N VAL A 6 -25.29 -2.07 -1.69
CA VAL A 6 -25.04 -0.88 -0.89
C VAL A 6 -26.35 -0.11 -0.80
N ARG A 7 -26.87 0.08 0.42
CA ARG A 7 -28.11 0.81 0.69
C ARG A 7 -27.80 2.23 1.16
N ASP A 8 -28.81 3.10 1.06
CA ASP A 8 -28.80 4.44 1.64
C ASP A 8 -27.64 5.33 1.15
N LEU A 9 -27.21 5.14 -0.10
CA LEU A 9 -26.31 6.07 -0.78
C LEU A 9 -27.05 7.38 -1.04
N SER A 10 -26.38 8.50 -0.73
CA SER A 10 -26.91 9.82 -1.06
C SER A 10 -27.12 9.95 -2.58
N PRO A 11 -28.21 10.61 -3.03
CA PRO A 11 -28.44 10.86 -4.44
C PRO A 11 -27.25 11.56 -5.12
N GLU A 12 -26.61 12.47 -4.40
CA GLU A 12 -25.45 13.24 -4.84
C GLU A 12 -24.26 12.32 -5.15
N THR A 13 -23.97 11.36 -4.25
CA THR A 13 -22.92 10.36 -4.47
C THR A 13 -23.21 9.50 -5.70
N VAL A 14 -24.47 9.08 -5.89
CA VAL A 14 -24.85 8.26 -7.05
C VAL A 14 -24.64 9.04 -8.35
N ASP A 15 -24.98 10.33 -8.36
CA ASP A 15 -24.85 11.16 -9.56
C ASP A 15 -23.38 11.48 -9.89
N GLU A 16 -22.54 11.73 -8.88
CA GLU A 16 -21.10 11.86 -9.08
C GLU A 16 -20.48 10.58 -9.67
N LEU A 17 -20.85 9.40 -9.14
CA LEU A 17 -20.39 8.12 -9.67
C LEU A 17 -20.86 7.89 -11.12
N LYS A 18 -22.08 8.30 -11.48
CA LYS A 18 -22.56 8.25 -12.87
C LYS A 18 -21.74 9.17 -13.78
N GLN A 19 -21.43 10.38 -13.35
CA GLN A 19 -20.60 11.31 -14.13
C GLN A 19 -19.20 10.74 -14.35
N ARG A 20 -18.58 10.21 -13.29
CA ARG A 20 -17.28 9.55 -13.35
C ARG A 20 -17.29 8.34 -14.31
N ALA A 21 -18.32 7.51 -14.24
CA ALA A 21 -18.50 6.38 -15.15
C ALA A 21 -18.58 6.81 -16.63
N LYS A 22 -19.31 7.91 -16.92
CA LYS A 22 -19.37 8.50 -18.27
C LYS A 22 -18.01 8.98 -18.75
N GLN A 23 -17.26 9.69 -17.90
CA GLN A 23 -15.91 10.18 -18.23
C GLN A 23 -14.96 9.02 -18.54
N ASN A 24 -15.04 7.93 -17.77
CA ASN A 24 -14.26 6.71 -17.97
C ASN A 24 -14.81 5.78 -19.08
N ARG A 25 -15.88 6.19 -19.78
CA ARG A 25 -16.53 5.41 -20.86
C ARG A 25 -16.88 3.98 -20.44
N ARG A 26 -17.36 3.81 -19.20
CA ARG A 26 -17.77 2.51 -18.65
C ARG A 26 -19.14 2.61 -17.97
N SER A 27 -19.76 1.46 -17.72
CA SER A 27 -21.01 1.41 -16.97
C SER A 27 -20.79 1.82 -15.51
N LEU A 28 -21.85 2.28 -14.83
CA LEU A 28 -21.80 2.59 -13.40
C LEU A 28 -21.34 1.38 -12.58
N GLN A 29 -21.84 0.18 -12.91
CA GLN A 29 -21.42 -1.05 -12.24
C GLN A 29 -19.92 -1.30 -12.44
N ALA A 30 -19.39 -1.10 -13.66
CA ALA A 30 -17.96 -1.29 -13.93
C ALA A 30 -17.09 -0.25 -13.21
N GLU A 31 -17.55 1.00 -13.10
CA GLU A 31 -16.90 2.05 -12.30
C GLU A 31 -16.83 1.67 -10.82
N VAL A 32 -17.97 1.34 -10.22
CA VAL A 32 -18.05 0.96 -8.80
C VAL A 32 -17.21 -0.28 -8.52
N ARG A 33 -17.26 -1.28 -9.40
CA ARG A 33 -16.42 -2.47 -9.28
C ARG A 33 -14.94 -2.10 -9.27
N ALA A 34 -14.50 -1.25 -10.19
CA ALA A 34 -13.09 -0.85 -10.26
C ALA A 34 -12.64 -0.10 -9.00
N ILE A 35 -13.48 0.81 -8.49
CA ILE A 35 -13.21 1.55 -7.24
C ILE A 35 -13.06 0.58 -6.06
N LEU A 36 -13.97 -0.39 -5.93
CA LEU A 36 -13.92 -1.37 -4.84
C LEU A 36 -12.70 -2.29 -4.94
N GLU A 37 -12.36 -2.77 -6.14
CA GLU A 37 -11.17 -3.59 -6.35
C GLU A 37 -9.87 -2.81 -6.09
N GLU A 38 -9.81 -1.54 -6.46
CA GLU A 38 -8.67 -0.67 -6.20
C GLU A 38 -8.52 -0.39 -4.70
N ALA A 39 -9.60 -0.03 -4.01
CA ALA A 39 -9.60 0.20 -2.57
C ALA A 39 -9.17 -1.07 -1.79
N ALA A 40 -9.65 -2.25 -2.21
CA ALA A 40 -9.24 -3.52 -1.60
C ALA A 40 -7.73 -3.78 -1.75
N ARG A 41 -7.17 -3.56 -2.96
CA ARG A 41 -5.73 -3.70 -3.22
C ARG A 41 -4.90 -2.72 -2.41
N GLU A 42 -5.36 -1.47 -2.27
CA GLU A 42 -4.64 -0.46 -1.51
C GLU A 42 -4.59 -0.79 -0.01
N ALA A 43 -5.71 -1.25 0.55
CA ALA A 43 -5.78 -1.71 1.94
C ALA A 43 -4.80 -2.87 2.20
N GLU A 44 -4.77 -3.86 1.31
CA GLU A 44 -3.83 -4.98 1.39
C GLU A 44 -2.37 -4.51 1.33
N ARG A 45 -2.04 -3.63 0.37
CA ARG A 45 -0.69 -3.06 0.26
C ARG A 45 -0.30 -2.22 1.47
N ALA A 46 -1.23 -1.52 2.09
CA ALA A 46 -0.98 -0.77 3.31
C ALA A 46 -0.62 -1.71 4.47
N LEU A 47 -1.39 -2.79 4.64
CA LEU A 47 -1.12 -3.81 5.65
C LEU A 47 0.25 -4.49 5.44
N GLN A 48 0.56 -4.89 4.20
CA GLN A 48 1.86 -5.50 3.86
C GLN A 48 3.03 -4.54 4.12
N ARG A 49 2.88 -3.26 3.81
CA ARG A 49 3.89 -2.24 4.12
C ARG A 49 4.12 -2.12 5.62
N GLN A 50 3.05 -2.14 6.41
CA GLN A 50 3.16 -2.08 7.87
C GLN A 50 3.88 -3.31 8.41
N GLN A 51 3.47 -4.52 8.00
CA GLN A 51 4.11 -5.78 8.40
C GLN A 51 5.60 -5.80 8.08
N ARG A 52 5.98 -5.45 6.85
CA ARG A 52 7.39 -5.37 6.44
C ARG A 52 8.17 -4.36 7.30
N THR A 53 7.56 -3.22 7.62
CA THR A 53 8.20 -2.21 8.47
C THR A 53 8.46 -2.75 9.88
N ASP A 54 7.50 -3.50 10.43
CA ASP A 54 7.63 -4.10 11.76
C ASP A 54 8.66 -5.24 11.77
N GLU A 55 8.70 -6.07 10.74
CA GLU A 55 9.75 -7.10 10.55
C GLU A 55 11.14 -6.46 10.48
N LEU A 56 11.31 -5.39 9.69
CA LEU A 56 12.57 -4.66 9.59
C LEU A 56 12.98 -4.04 10.93
N ARG A 57 12.02 -3.50 11.70
CA ARG A 57 12.30 -2.99 13.05
C ARG A 57 12.76 -4.09 14.00
N GLN A 58 12.11 -5.26 13.96
CA GLN A 58 12.49 -6.41 14.79
C GLN A 58 13.88 -6.92 14.43
N LEU A 59 14.19 -7.06 13.14
CA LEU A 59 15.52 -7.44 12.65
C LEU A 59 16.59 -6.43 13.09
N ALA A 60 16.31 -5.13 12.97
CA ALA A 60 17.23 -4.08 13.39
C ALA A 60 17.43 -4.05 14.92
N ALA A 61 16.39 -4.38 15.70
CA ALA A 61 16.49 -4.47 17.16
C ALA A 61 17.30 -5.71 17.57
N TRP A 62 17.03 -6.87 16.97
CA TRP A 62 17.79 -8.10 17.19
C TRP A 62 19.27 -7.92 16.81
N SER A 63 19.54 -7.32 15.65
CA SER A 63 20.91 -7.07 15.19
C SER A 63 21.66 -6.17 16.18
N ARG A 64 21.01 -5.10 16.68
CA ARG A 64 21.57 -4.23 17.72
C ARG A 64 21.84 -4.94 19.04
N GLN A 65 20.98 -5.87 19.45
CA GLN A 65 21.20 -6.67 20.65
C GLN A 65 22.39 -7.62 20.50
N GLN A 66 22.54 -8.25 19.34
CA GLN A 66 23.56 -9.26 19.10
C GLN A 66 24.93 -8.69 18.74
N HIS A 67 24.98 -7.59 17.98
CA HIS A 67 26.21 -7.03 17.41
C HIS A 67 26.54 -5.61 17.94
N GLY A 68 25.70 -5.05 18.82
CA GLY A 68 25.82 -3.67 19.27
C GLY A 68 25.31 -2.65 18.23
N PRO A 69 25.39 -1.34 18.53
CA PRO A 69 25.03 -0.31 17.57
C PRO A 69 25.97 -0.38 16.35
N GLN A 70 25.42 -0.38 15.14
CA GLN A 70 26.24 -0.14 13.95
C GLN A 70 26.68 1.32 13.94
N THR A 71 27.96 1.55 14.22
CA THR A 71 28.58 2.88 14.26
C THR A 71 29.49 3.16 13.06
N SER A 72 29.68 2.18 12.17
CA SER A 72 30.53 2.36 10.98
C SER A 72 29.82 3.24 9.97
N ASP A 73 30.49 4.32 9.53
CA ASP A 73 30.02 5.13 8.41
C ASP A 73 29.99 4.27 7.14
N SER A 74 28.84 4.27 6.45
CA SER A 74 28.66 3.54 5.21
C SER A 74 29.62 3.99 4.12
N VAL A 75 30.11 5.24 4.17
CA VAL A 75 31.09 5.77 3.22
C VAL A 75 32.43 5.05 3.34
N ASP A 76 32.88 4.71 4.55
CA ASP A 76 34.17 4.06 4.75
C ASP A 76 34.14 2.59 4.33
N LEU A 77 33.02 1.90 4.54
CA LEU A 77 32.81 0.53 4.08
C LEU A 77 32.80 0.42 2.54
N ILE A 78 32.19 1.39 1.85
CA ILE A 78 32.16 1.44 0.38
C ILE A 78 33.56 1.72 -0.19
N ARG A 79 34.37 2.55 0.49
CA ARG A 79 35.76 2.80 0.08
C ARG A 79 36.61 1.53 0.19
N GLU A 80 36.51 0.80 1.29
CA GLU A 80 37.22 -0.47 1.47
C GLU A 80 36.85 -1.52 0.41
N ASP A 81 35.57 -1.63 0.03
CA ASP A 81 35.12 -2.59 -0.98
C ASP A 81 35.56 -2.22 -2.40
N ARG A 82 35.65 -0.91 -2.71
CA ARG A 82 36.12 -0.41 -4.00
C ARG A 82 37.63 -0.56 -4.20
N ASP A 83 38.40 -0.50 -3.12
CA ASP A 83 39.87 -0.56 -3.17
C ASP A 83 40.42 -2.01 -3.03
N ARG A 84 39.54 -3.04 -3.11
CA ARG A 84 39.89 -4.48 -3.18
C ARG A 84 40.02 -5.02 -4.61
#